data_AF-A0A2K3LQH7-F1
#
_entry.id   AF-A0A2K3LQH7-F1
#
_cell.length_a   1.000
_cell.length_b   1.000
_cell.length_c   1.000
_cell.angle_alpha   90.00
_cell.angle_beta   90.00
_cell.angle_gamma   90.00
#
_symmetry.space_group_name_H-M   'P 1'
#
loop_
_entity.id
_entity.type
_entity.pdbx_description
1 polymer ?
#
loop_
_entity_poly.entity_id
_entity_poly.type
_entity_poly.pdbx_seq_one_letter_code
_entity_poly.pdbx_strand_id
1 'polypeptide(L)'
;EIFRIRAEHPDDNQAILNGRVKGHLKVTRAFGAGFLKRPSFNDALLEVFQINYVGFAPYLSCTPSVLHHRLSSSDRFLVLSSDGLYQYFSNEEVVAHVTWFMENVPEGDPAQYLIAELLFCAAKKNGQFLCLPTPLRYYCNS
;
A
#
# COMPACT_ATOMS: atom_id res chain seq x y z
N GLU A 1 9.89 -1.48 11.88
CA GLU A 1 8.93 -2.62 11.85
C GLU A 1 9.60 -4.00 11.88
N ILE A 2 10.46 -4.39 10.94
CA ILE A 2 11.10 -5.73 10.98
C ILE A 2 11.87 -5.96 12.29
N PHE A 3 12.66 -4.97 12.72
CA PHE A 3 13.39 -5.03 13.99
C PHE A 3 12.45 -5.16 15.19
N ARG A 4 11.32 -4.44 15.20
CA ARG A 4 10.29 -4.53 16.23
C ARG A 4 9.79 -5.97 16.36
N ILE A 5 9.38 -6.59 15.25
CA ILE A 5 8.86 -7.96 15.27
C ILE A 5 9.93 -8.95 15.76
N ARG A 6 11.19 -8.81 15.31
CA ARG A 6 12.28 -9.68 15.79
C ARG A 6 12.59 -9.50 17.28
N ALA A 7 12.48 -8.28 17.79
CA ALA A 7 12.68 -7.99 19.21
C ALA A 7 11.52 -8.49 20.09
N GLU A 8 10.29 -8.44 19.59
CA GLU A 8 9.10 -9.00 20.25
C GLU A 8 9.08 -10.53 20.26
N HIS A 9 9.81 -11.17 19.34
CA HIS A 9 9.86 -12.62 19.14
C HIS A 9 11.30 -13.14 19.08
N PRO A 10 12.10 -12.99 20.16
CA PRO A 10 13.52 -13.36 20.15
C PRO A 10 13.76 -14.87 19.97
N ASP A 11 12.79 -15.69 20.37
CA ASP A 11 12.86 -17.16 20.31
C ASP A 11 12.35 -17.74 18.97
N ASP A 12 11.86 -16.89 18.05
CA ASP A 12 11.34 -17.31 16.75
C ASP A 12 12.12 -16.66 15.61
N ASN A 13 13.14 -17.37 15.14
CA ASN A 13 13.96 -16.96 14.00
C ASN A 13 13.17 -16.91 12.67
N GLN A 14 11.96 -17.45 12.62
CA GLN A 14 11.05 -17.43 11.46
C GLN A 14 9.91 -16.40 11.60
N ALA A 15 9.95 -15.53 12.62
CA ALA A 15 8.97 -14.44 12.76
C ALA A 15 8.84 -13.59 11.48
N ILE A 16 9.96 -13.43 10.75
CA ILE A 16 10.00 -12.85 9.40
C ILE A 16 10.69 -13.82 8.45
N LEU A 17 9.95 -14.33 7.46
CA LEU A 17 10.41 -15.27 6.46
C LEU A 17 10.19 -14.70 5.05
N ASN A 18 11.22 -14.68 4.20
CA ASN A 18 11.15 -14.15 2.83
C ASN A 18 10.53 -12.74 2.74
N GLY A 19 10.85 -11.88 3.71
CA GLY A 19 10.32 -10.52 3.79
C GLY A 19 8.84 -10.43 4.19
N ARG A 20 8.25 -11.50 4.72
CA ARG A 20 6.85 -11.58 5.15
C ARG A 20 6.73 -12.03 6.60
N VAL A 21 5.72 -11.53 7.32
CA VAL A 21 5.37 -11.96 8.68
C VAL A 21 4.95 -13.43 8.64
N LYS A 22 5.71 -14.29 9.33
CA LYS A 22 5.58 -15.76 9.30
C LYS A 22 5.49 -16.36 7.89
N GLY A 23 6.00 -15.67 6.87
CA GLY A 23 5.90 -16.10 5.47
C GLY A 23 4.60 -15.76 4.75
N HIS A 24 3.58 -15.23 5.45
CA HIS A 24 2.25 -15.01 4.88
C HIS A 24 2.04 -13.58 4.36
N LEU A 25 2.20 -12.57 5.23
CA LEU A 25 1.84 -11.18 4.91
C LEU A 25 3.07 -10.31 4.73
N LYS A 26 3.10 -9.51 3.64
CA LYS A 26 4.15 -8.49 3.43
C LYS A 26 3.98 -7.30 4.38
N VAL A 27 2.75 -6.99 4.78
CA VAL A 27 2.43 -5.94 5.74
C VAL A 27 2.69 -6.41 7.18
N THR A 28 3.18 -5.51 8.03
CA THR A 28 3.46 -5.79 9.45
C THR A 28 2.34 -5.35 10.39
N ARG A 29 1.33 -4.67 9.84
CA ARG A 29 0.14 -4.21 10.55
C ARG A 29 -1.08 -4.38 9.66
N ALA A 30 -2.16 -4.94 10.20
CA ALA A 30 -3.44 -5.03 9.49
C ALA A 30 -4.60 -5.30 10.45
N PHE A 31 -5.81 -4.92 10.05
CA PHE A 31 -7.03 -5.53 10.56
C PHE A 31 -7.17 -6.96 10.02
N GLY A 32 -7.99 -7.80 10.66
CA GLY A 32 -8.12 -9.22 10.27
C GLY A 32 -6.89 -10.07 10.60
N ALA A 33 -6.65 -11.14 9.83
CA ALA A 33 -5.53 -12.08 9.98
C ALA A 33 -5.31 -12.57 11.42
N GLY A 34 -6.40 -13.02 12.07
CA GLY A 34 -6.41 -13.39 13.48
C GLY A 34 -5.38 -14.46 13.86
N PHE A 35 -5.08 -15.38 12.95
CA PHE A 35 -4.09 -16.45 13.14
C PHE A 35 -2.65 -15.94 13.37
N LEU A 36 -2.35 -14.68 13.03
CA LEU A 36 -1.08 -14.02 13.35
C LEU A 36 -1.12 -13.17 14.62
N LYS A 37 -2.26 -13.14 15.32
CA LYS A 37 -2.49 -12.28 16.49
C LYS A 37 -2.67 -13.05 17.77
N ARG A 38 -3.30 -14.23 17.70
CA ARG A 38 -3.56 -15.10 18.86
C ARG A 38 -3.46 -16.57 18.46
N PRO A 39 -2.82 -17.42 19.29
CA PRO A 39 -2.78 -18.86 19.04
C PRO A 39 -4.17 -19.47 18.86
N SER A 40 -5.16 -19.10 19.68
CA SER A 40 -6.52 -19.65 19.56
C SER A 40 -7.20 -19.38 18.20
N PHE A 41 -6.82 -18.31 17.50
CA PHE A 41 -7.29 -18.04 16.16
C PHE A 41 -6.53 -18.81 15.09
N ASN A 42 -5.28 -19.19 15.36
CA ASN A 42 -4.51 -20.11 14.54
C ASN A 42 -5.08 -21.53 14.69
N ASP A 43 -5.33 -21.98 15.92
CA ASP A 43 -5.83 -23.32 16.24
C ASP A 43 -7.23 -23.59 15.64
N ALA A 44 -8.00 -22.53 15.41
CA ALA A 44 -9.30 -22.61 14.75
C ALA A 44 -9.23 -22.85 13.22
N LEU A 45 -8.03 -22.76 12.62
CA LEU A 45 -7.82 -23.05 11.20
C LEU A 45 -7.64 -24.55 10.96
N LEU A 46 -7.89 -24.99 9.72
CA LEU A 46 -7.44 -26.30 9.27
C LEU A 46 -5.91 -26.37 9.40
N GLU A 47 -5.39 -27.52 9.79
CA GLU A 47 -3.96 -27.74 10.09
C GLU A 47 -3.03 -27.23 8.96
N VAL A 48 -3.42 -27.42 7.70
CA VAL A 48 -2.69 -26.95 6.52
C VAL A 48 -2.54 -25.42 6.40
N PHE A 49 -3.38 -24.66 7.11
CA PHE A 49 -3.35 -23.19 7.14
C PHE A 49 -2.79 -22.63 8.45
N GLN A 50 -2.48 -23.50 9.41
CA GLN A 50 -1.89 -23.08 10.67
C GLN A 50 -0.43 -22.67 10.46
N ILE A 51 0.00 -21.67 11.21
CA ILE A 51 1.40 -21.36 11.37
C ILE A 51 1.96 -22.08 12.58
N ASN A 52 3.28 -22.30 12.57
CA ASN A 52 4.00 -22.62 13.80
C ASN A 52 4.04 -21.36 14.69
N TYR A 53 3.06 -21.22 15.58
CA TYR A 53 2.92 -20.08 16.48
C TYR A 53 3.78 -20.31 17.72
N VAL A 54 4.77 -19.44 17.97
CA VAL A 54 5.67 -19.55 19.12
C VAL A 54 5.25 -18.54 20.19
N GLY A 55 4.93 -19.04 21.38
CA GLY A 55 4.46 -18.20 22.48
C GLY A 55 3.05 -17.63 22.26
N PHE A 56 2.77 -16.49 22.91
CA PHE A 56 1.42 -15.86 22.89
C PHE A 56 1.43 -14.43 22.35
N ALA A 57 2.61 -13.86 22.07
CA ALA A 57 2.73 -12.51 21.55
C ALA A 57 2.16 -12.44 20.11
N PRO A 58 1.50 -11.33 19.71
CA PRO A 58 1.03 -11.16 18.33
C PRO A 58 2.21 -10.91 17.38
N TYR A 59 2.23 -11.58 16.23
CA TYR A 59 3.17 -11.28 15.14
C TYR A 59 2.73 -10.07 14.31
N LEU A 60 1.41 -9.83 14.25
CA LEU A 60 0.80 -8.76 13.47
C LEU A 60 0.07 -7.77 14.39
N SER A 61 0.40 -6.48 14.30
CA SER A 61 -0.31 -5.45 15.07
C SER A 61 -1.51 -4.88 14.28
N CYS A 62 -2.51 -4.35 14.98
CA CYS A 62 -3.56 -3.51 14.38
C CYS A 62 -3.51 -2.07 14.91
N THR A 63 -2.52 -1.75 15.74
CA THR A 63 -2.32 -0.40 16.26
C THR A 63 -1.72 0.47 15.15
N PRO A 64 -2.34 1.60 14.78
CA PRO A 64 -1.79 2.49 13.76
C PRO A 64 -0.56 3.24 14.27
N SER A 65 0.26 3.75 13.35
CA SER A 65 1.20 4.83 13.64
C SER A 65 0.51 6.15 13.38
N VAL A 66 0.56 7.08 14.34
CA VAL A 66 -0.15 8.36 14.23
C VAL A 66 0.86 9.50 14.12
N LEU A 67 0.72 10.31 13.08
CA LEU A 67 1.51 11.53 12.86
C LEU A 67 0.56 12.73 12.83
N HIS A 68 0.93 13.81 13.50
CA HIS A 68 0.16 15.06 13.50
C HIS A 68 0.88 16.09 12.65
N HIS A 69 0.16 16.71 11.71
CA HIS A 69 0.66 17.80 10.88
C HIS A 69 -0.25 19.02 11.06
N ARG A 70 0.34 20.19 11.33
CA ARG A 70 -0.42 21.44 11.44
C ARG A 70 -0.42 22.12 10.08
N LEU A 71 -1.60 22.27 9.49
CA LEU A 71 -1.77 22.91 8.19
C LEU A 71 -1.23 24.35 8.20
N SER A 72 -0.68 24.71 7.06
CA SER A 72 -0.08 26.01 6.74
C SER A 72 -0.58 26.46 5.37
N SER A 73 -0.35 27.74 5.03
CA SER A 73 -0.70 28.26 3.71
C SER A 73 0.12 27.66 2.56
N SER A 74 1.22 26.94 2.86
CA SER A 74 2.03 26.23 1.87
C SER A 74 1.50 24.82 1.55
N ASP A 75 0.62 24.26 2.37
CA ASP A 75 0.05 22.93 2.10
C ASP A 75 -1.03 23.05 1.01
N ARG A 76 -0.79 22.40 -0.14
CA ARG A 76 -1.65 22.50 -1.34
C ARG A 76 -2.65 21.35 -1.44
N PHE A 77 -2.20 20.13 -1.17
CA PHE A 77 -3.01 18.92 -1.23
C PHE A 77 -2.38 17.80 -0.40
N LEU A 78 -3.16 16.75 -0.13
CA LEU A 78 -2.72 15.50 0.49
C LEU A 78 -3.13 14.33 -0.40
N VAL A 79 -2.18 13.44 -0.70
CA VAL A 79 -2.46 12.20 -1.43
C VAL A 79 -2.56 11.05 -0.43
N LEU A 80 -3.71 10.38 -0.40
CA LEU A 80 -3.93 9.13 0.30
C LEU A 80 -4.21 8.04 -0.73
N SER A 81 -3.37 7.01 -0.79
CA SER A 81 -3.47 5.96 -1.80
C SER A 81 -2.95 4.63 -1.27
N SER A 82 -3.37 3.55 -1.94
CA SER A 82 -2.78 2.22 -1.74
C SER A 82 -1.42 2.10 -2.41
N ASP A 83 -0.64 1.10 -2.00
CA ASP A 83 0.66 0.77 -2.63
C ASP A 83 0.56 0.47 -4.13
N GLY A 84 -0.60 0.03 -4.62
CA GLY A 84 -0.89 -0.16 -6.04
C GLY A 84 -0.60 1.06 -6.92
N LEU A 85 -0.77 2.29 -6.42
CA LEU A 85 -0.38 3.51 -7.13
C LEU A 85 1.13 3.54 -7.37
N TYR A 86 1.89 3.25 -6.31
CA TYR A 86 3.34 3.36 -6.28
C TYR A 86 4.07 2.16 -6.90
N GLN A 87 3.32 1.19 -7.45
CA GLN A 87 3.89 0.16 -8.32
C GLN A 87 4.24 0.72 -9.72
N TYR A 88 3.68 1.88 -10.07
CA TYR A 88 3.82 2.53 -11.36
C TYR A 88 4.39 3.94 -11.28
N PHE A 89 4.15 4.66 -10.17
CA PHE A 89 4.64 6.02 -9.98
C PHE A 89 5.51 6.17 -8.74
N SER A 90 6.48 7.08 -8.78
CA SER A 90 7.17 7.60 -7.60
C SER A 90 6.32 8.65 -6.86
N ASN A 91 6.74 9.05 -5.65
CA ASN A 91 6.06 10.13 -4.94
C ASN A 91 6.15 11.45 -5.71
N GLU A 92 7.30 11.70 -6.33
CA GLU A 92 7.59 12.90 -7.11
C GLU A 92 6.74 12.95 -8.38
N GLU A 93 6.56 11.82 -9.07
CA GLU A 93 5.70 11.71 -10.25
C GLU A 93 4.23 11.97 -9.88
N VAL A 94 3.75 11.40 -8.77
CA VAL A 94 2.38 11.66 -8.28
C VAL A 94 2.18 13.16 -7.99
N VAL A 95 3.12 13.79 -7.30
CA VAL A 95 3.07 15.23 -7.01
C VAL A 95 3.09 16.05 -8.30
N ALA A 96 3.91 15.69 -9.28
CA ALA A 96 3.97 16.36 -10.58
C ALA A 96 2.65 16.24 -11.35
N HIS A 97 2.06 15.04 -11.44
CA HIS A 97 0.76 14.82 -12.09
C HIS A 97 -0.35 15.65 -11.44
N VAL A 98 -0.45 15.64 -10.11
CA VAL A 98 -1.48 16.38 -9.38
C VAL A 98 -1.27 17.89 -9.52
N THR A 99 -0.04 18.37 -9.40
CA THR A 99 0.28 19.81 -9.54
C THR A 99 -0.07 20.31 -10.94
N TRP A 100 0.40 19.61 -11.97
CA TRP A 100 0.09 19.93 -13.36
C TRP A 100 -1.42 19.94 -13.61
N PHE A 101 -2.15 18.94 -13.09
CA PHE A 101 -3.59 18.86 -13.28
C PHE A 101 -4.33 20.04 -12.64
N MET A 102 -3.98 20.38 -11.40
CA MET A 102 -4.58 21.52 -10.68
C MET A 102 -4.36 22.85 -11.39
N GLU A 103 -3.23 23.02 -12.10
CA GLU A 103 -2.90 24.24 -12.83
C GLU A 103 -3.58 24.33 -14.21
N ASN A 104 -3.79 23.19 -14.88
CA ASN A 104 -4.22 23.15 -16.28
C ASN A 104 -5.69 22.73 -16.46
N VAL A 105 -6.29 22.06 -15.47
CA VAL A 105 -7.66 21.52 -15.54
C VAL A 105 -8.41 21.82 -14.23
N PRO A 106 -8.68 23.10 -13.91
CA PRO A 106 -9.16 23.52 -12.59
C PRO A 106 -10.57 22.98 -12.23
N GLU A 107 -11.38 22.60 -13.21
CA GLU A 107 -12.73 22.05 -12.99
C GLU A 107 -12.77 20.51 -12.94
N GLY A 108 -11.64 19.85 -13.15
CA GLY A 108 -11.56 18.39 -13.21
C GLY A 108 -11.29 17.71 -11.86
N ASP A 109 -11.27 16.37 -11.89
CA ASP A 109 -10.91 15.54 -10.73
C ASP A 109 -9.46 15.00 -10.87
N PRO A 110 -8.49 15.50 -10.08
CA PRO A 110 -7.10 15.06 -10.16
C PRO A 110 -6.92 13.58 -9.80
N ALA A 111 -7.79 12.99 -8.97
CA ALA A 111 -7.70 11.59 -8.61
C ALA A 111 -8.14 10.69 -9.77
N GLN A 112 -9.21 11.04 -10.48
CA GLN A 112 -9.64 10.31 -11.68
C GLN A 112 -8.60 10.37 -12.78
N TYR A 113 -7.98 11.53 -12.99
CA TYR A 113 -6.86 11.68 -13.92
C TYR A 113 -5.69 10.75 -13.55
N LEU A 114 -5.25 10.77 -12.28
CA LEU A 114 -4.15 9.94 -11.82
C LEU A 114 -4.43 8.43 -11.97
N ILE A 115 -5.68 8.01 -11.74
CA ILE A 115 -6.11 6.62 -11.98
C ILE A 115 -6.03 6.28 -13.48
N ALA A 116 -6.46 7.18 -14.36
CA ALA A 116 -6.40 6.94 -15.80
C ALA A 116 -4.97 6.83 -16.32
N GLU A 117 -4.07 7.71 -15.86
CA GLU A 117 -2.63 7.64 -16.14
C GLU A 117 -2.02 6.34 -15.62
N LEU A 118 -2.39 5.92 -14.41
CA LEU A 118 -1.96 4.62 -13.87
C LEU A 118 -2.40 3.46 -14.76
N LEU A 119 -3.66 3.43 -15.18
CA LEU A 119 -4.19 2.36 -16.02
C LEU A 119 -3.47 2.30 -17.37
N PHE A 120 -3.14 3.47 -17.93
CA PHE A 120 -2.35 3.55 -19.15
C PHE A 120 -0.93 2.98 -18.95
N CYS A 121 -0.23 3.40 -17.89
CA CYS A 121 1.09 2.87 -17.52
C CYS A 121 1.05 1.36 -17.28
N ALA A 122 0.02 0.87 -16.60
CA ALA A 122 -0.18 -0.54 -16.32
C ALA A 122 -0.41 -1.34 -17.60
N ALA A 123 -1.22 -0.85 -18.53
CA ALA A 123 -1.45 -1.48 -19.82
C ALA A 123 -0.15 -1.58 -20.63
N LYS A 124 0.57 -0.46 -20.76
CA LYS A 124 1.84 -0.38 -21.49
C LYS A 124 2.87 -1.37 -20.95
N LYS A 125 3.01 -1.45 -19.61
CA LYS A 125 3.94 -2.37 -18.94
C LYS A 125 3.60 -3.85 -19.21
N ASN A 126 2.33 -4.16 -19.47
CA ASN A 126 1.85 -5.51 -19.77
C ASN A 126 1.66 -5.77 -21.28
N GLY A 127 2.16 -4.88 -22.15
CA GLY A 127 2.04 -5.04 -23.61
C GLY A 127 0.61 -4.88 -24.14
N GLN A 128 -0.28 -4.25 -23.37
CA GLN A 128 -1.66 -3.96 -23.75
C GLN A 128 -1.81 -2.48 -24.13
N PHE A 129 -2.64 -2.19 -25.13
CA PHE A 129 -3.02 -0.83 -25.49
C PHE A 129 -4.40 -0.53 -24.92
N LEU A 130 -4.49 0.40 -23.97
CA LEU A 130 -5.78 0.96 -23.54
C LEU A 130 -6.13 2.15 -24.44
N CYS A 131 -7.30 2.10 -25.07
CA CYS A 131 -7.92 3.32 -25.63
C CYS A 131 -8.56 4.09 -24.48
N LEU A 132 -7.91 5.15 -24.01
CA LEU A 132 -8.52 6.05 -23.03
C LEU A 132 -9.74 6.77 -23.64
N PRO A 133 -10.83 6.99 -22.87
CA PRO A 133 -11.95 7.81 -23.31
C PRO A 133 -11.50 9.26 -23.59
N THR A 134 -12.26 9.92 -24.46
CA THR A 134 -11.87 11.07 -25.28
C THR A 134 -11.38 12.35 -24.57
N PRO A 135 -11.63 12.66 -23.27
CA PRO A 135 -11.00 13.84 -22.65
C PRO A 135 -9.49 13.68 -22.46
N LEU A 136 -8.98 12.44 -22.41
CA LEU A 136 -7.56 12.15 -22.13
C LEU A 136 -6.70 12.02 -23.38
N ARG A 137 -7.30 11.94 -24.58
CA ARG A 137 -6.56 11.80 -25.86
C ARG A 137 -5.73 13.03 -26.23
N TYR A 138 -6.02 14.20 -25.68
CA TYR A 138 -5.29 15.43 -26.00
C TYR A 138 -3.91 15.53 -25.34
N TYR A 139 -3.59 14.66 -24.38
CA TYR A 139 -2.45 14.87 -23.48
C TYR A 139 -1.30 13.87 -23.64
N CYS A 140 -1.43 12.84 -24.51
CA CYS A 140 -0.36 11.86 -24.77
C CYS A 140 0.51 12.16 -26.01
N ASN A 141 0.38 13.33 -26.64
CA ASN A 141 1.27 13.76 -27.74
C ASN A 141 2.12 14.96 -27.29
N SER A 142 3.11 14.71 -26.43
CA SER A 142 4.27 15.58 -26.20
C SER A 142 5.44 14.72 -25.73
#